data_AF-A0A7X5RE60-F1
#
_entry.id   AF-A0A7X5RE60-F1
#
_cell.length_a   1.000
_cell.length_b   1.000
_cell.length_c   1.000
_cell.angle_alpha   90.00
_cell.angle_beta   90.00
_cell.angle_gamma   90.00
#
_symmetry.space_group_name_H-M   'P 1'
#
loop_
_entity.id
_entity.type
_entity.pdbx_description
1 polymer ?
#
loop_
_entity_poly.entity_id
_entity_poly.type
_entity_poly.pdbx_seq_one_letter_code
_entity_poly.pdbx_strand_id
1 'polypeptide(L)'
;MRERRTFAERTKALKSDEANRKVFLVYEGAGTEVLYFDALKTRKEDVGINPLIELVPIIRSYSEDGWSNPKKILDRVIENLEEDKTGRITYESLLNRIMDYFYDEKVLTTSRVQADAVWKLMKDGCRNILQKPLSAAVANLEEDCKSIIAYLNQESEIANIVADISDIIKTSVITYAEGFDKICLIVGRDKESFLAKQENNQYQYVLEKCKEKGFDFYVTNPCFEFWLLLHFDEVMELERDMLLENPKVTAKRRYTEHELRKLLKGYCKSHYNAVSLIDKVDTAIRNVKVFCNDIERLKDEVGSNLGDLIMDLREPE
;
A
#
# COMPACT_ATOMS: atom_id res chain seq x y z
N MET A 1 6.23 1.71 6.53
CA MET A 1 5.37 2.05 5.39
C MET A 1 5.34 3.53 5.33
N ARG A 2 5.29 4.09 4.13
CA ARG A 2 5.37 5.54 3.93
C ARG A 2 4.59 6.00 2.73
N GLU A 3 4.32 7.30 2.68
CA GLU A 3 3.85 7.92 1.46
C GLU A 3 4.87 7.76 0.32
N ARG A 4 4.37 7.47 -0.88
CA ARG A 4 5.21 7.52 -2.08
C ARG A 4 5.53 8.97 -2.43
N ARG A 5 6.74 9.41 -2.08
CA ARG A 5 7.25 10.71 -2.52
C ARG A 5 7.49 10.71 -4.03
N THR A 6 6.93 11.70 -4.72
CA THR A 6 7.25 12.00 -6.12
C THR A 6 8.09 13.27 -6.15
N PHE A 7 9.40 13.12 -6.34
CA PHE A 7 10.25 14.27 -6.64
C PHE A 7 9.77 14.89 -7.96
N ALA A 8 9.35 16.16 -7.90
CA ALA A 8 9.01 17.04 -9.02
C ALA A 8 7.53 17.14 -9.50
N GLU A 9 6.52 16.64 -8.77
CA GLU A 9 5.16 17.14 -9.00
C GLU A 9 4.98 18.46 -8.26
N ARG A 10 5.21 19.59 -8.96
CA ARG A 10 4.71 20.88 -8.49
C ARG A 10 3.21 20.72 -8.29
N THR A 11 2.75 20.83 -7.04
CA THR A 11 1.35 21.09 -6.73
C THR A 11 0.94 22.28 -7.60
N LYS A 12 0.09 22.07 -8.60
CA LYS A 12 -0.43 23.19 -9.41
C LYS A 12 -1.03 24.19 -8.42
N ALA A 13 -0.63 25.45 -8.52
CA ALA A 13 -1.20 26.52 -7.71
C ALA A 13 -2.72 26.48 -7.83
N LEU A 14 -3.38 26.37 -6.67
CA LEU A 14 -4.83 26.26 -6.56
C LEU A 14 -5.50 27.54 -7.09
N LYS A 15 -6.71 27.37 -7.64
CA LYS A 15 -7.63 28.47 -7.96
C LYS A 15 -8.62 28.77 -6.82
N SER A 16 -8.63 27.97 -5.74
CA SER A 16 -9.54 28.12 -4.59
C SER A 16 -8.82 27.90 -3.25
N ASP A 17 -9.41 28.45 -2.18
CA ASP A 17 -8.96 28.31 -0.78
C ASP A 17 -9.42 26.98 -0.13
N GLU A 18 -10.00 26.05 -0.89
CA GLU A 18 -10.48 24.75 -0.36
C GLU A 18 -9.29 23.80 -0.11
N ALA A 19 -9.28 23.18 1.07
CA ALA A 19 -8.26 22.21 1.44
C ALA A 19 -8.44 20.91 0.66
N ASN A 20 -7.37 20.38 0.06
CA ASN A 20 -7.40 19.08 -0.59
C ASN A 20 -7.49 17.97 0.48
N ARG A 21 -8.50 17.10 0.38
CA ARG A 21 -8.60 15.89 1.20
C ARG A 21 -7.65 14.83 0.66
N LYS A 22 -6.85 14.20 1.52
CA LYS A 22 -6.02 13.06 1.12
C LYS A 22 -6.79 11.76 1.27
N VAL A 23 -6.66 10.91 0.26
CA VAL A 23 -7.11 9.52 0.29
C VAL A 23 -5.89 8.63 0.17
N PHE A 24 -5.50 8.06 1.30
CA PHE A 24 -4.36 7.17 1.43
C PHE A 24 -4.74 5.77 0.94
N LEU A 25 -4.02 5.29 -0.08
CA LEU A 25 -4.30 4.01 -0.70
C LEU A 25 -3.28 2.96 -0.21
N VAL A 26 -3.75 2.01 0.59
CA VAL A 26 -2.92 0.95 1.17
C VAL A 26 -3.24 -0.38 0.48
N TYR A 27 -2.41 -0.78 -0.48
CA TYR A 27 -2.62 -2.04 -1.21
C TYR A 27 -1.96 -3.21 -0.50
N GLU A 28 -2.53 -4.41 -0.63
CA GLU A 28 -1.85 -5.66 -0.27
C GLU A 28 -0.68 -5.96 -1.21
N GLY A 29 -0.94 -5.92 -2.53
CA GLY A 29 0.03 -6.24 -3.57
C GLY A 29 0.92 -5.07 -3.97
N ALA A 30 2.15 -5.39 -4.39
CA ALA A 30 3.20 -4.42 -4.73
C ALA A 30 3.40 -4.22 -6.24
N GLY A 31 2.52 -4.79 -7.09
CA GLY A 31 2.70 -4.79 -8.55
C GLY A 31 1.43 -4.40 -9.29
N THR A 32 0.47 -5.32 -9.35
CA THR A 32 -0.74 -5.16 -10.17
C THR A 32 -1.56 -3.95 -9.73
N GLU A 33 -1.79 -3.80 -8.42
CA GLU A 33 -2.53 -2.72 -7.78
C GLU A 33 -1.85 -1.37 -8.02
N VAL A 34 -0.52 -1.32 -7.83
CA VAL A 34 0.29 -0.11 -8.04
C VAL A 34 0.09 0.43 -9.45
N LEU A 35 0.18 -0.43 -10.47
CA LEU A 35 -0.02 -0.02 -11.86
C LEU A 35 -1.45 0.50 -12.13
N TYR A 36 -2.46 -0.12 -11.51
CA TYR A 36 -3.85 0.31 -11.68
C TYR A 36 -4.08 1.70 -11.08
N PHE A 37 -3.70 1.88 -9.82
CA PHE A 37 -3.95 3.12 -9.10
C PHE A 37 -3.01 4.27 -9.51
N ASP A 38 -1.81 3.98 -10.01
CA ASP A 38 -0.96 4.99 -10.66
C ASP A 38 -1.63 5.52 -11.95
N ALA A 39 -2.23 4.64 -12.75
CA ALA A 39 -3.00 5.04 -13.92
C ALA A 39 -4.26 5.83 -13.53
N LEU A 40 -4.98 5.39 -12.48
CA LEU A 40 -6.14 6.11 -11.96
C LEU A 40 -5.76 7.52 -11.49
N LYS A 41 -4.68 7.66 -10.72
CA LYS A 41 -4.16 8.96 -10.26
C LYS A 41 -3.81 9.87 -11.43
N THR A 42 -3.15 9.33 -12.46
CA THR A 42 -2.78 10.09 -13.66
C THR A 42 -4.00 10.56 -14.47
N ARG A 43 -5.07 9.76 -14.47
CA ARG A 43 -6.31 9.96 -15.23
C ARG A 43 -7.46 10.50 -14.39
N LYS A 44 -7.21 10.97 -13.16
CA LYS A 44 -8.27 11.23 -12.18
C LYS A 44 -9.34 12.21 -12.68
N GLU A 45 -8.92 13.26 -13.40
CA GLU A 45 -9.82 14.25 -14.00
C GLU A 45 -10.68 13.62 -15.11
N ASP A 46 -10.09 12.77 -15.96
CA ASP A 46 -10.77 12.10 -17.08
C ASP A 46 -11.88 11.15 -16.60
N VAL A 47 -11.73 10.58 -15.40
CA VAL A 47 -12.71 9.65 -14.80
C VAL A 47 -13.62 10.31 -13.75
N GLY A 48 -13.61 11.64 -13.66
CA GLY A 48 -14.51 12.41 -12.81
C GLY A 48 -14.20 12.35 -11.31
N ILE A 49 -12.99 11.94 -10.91
CA ILE A 49 -12.58 12.03 -9.50
C ILE A 49 -12.52 13.50 -9.10
N ASN A 50 -13.04 13.80 -7.91
CA ASN A 50 -13.09 15.15 -7.37
C ASN A 50 -11.69 15.79 -7.39
N PRO A 51 -11.51 16.97 -8.04
CA PRO A 51 -10.21 17.64 -8.12
C PRO A 51 -9.56 17.94 -6.77
N LEU A 52 -10.37 18.11 -5.71
CA LEU A 52 -9.94 18.36 -4.34
C LEU A 52 -9.43 17.09 -3.63
N ILE A 53 -9.58 15.91 -4.23
CA ILE A 53 -9.03 14.67 -3.69
C ILE A 53 -7.60 14.46 -4.20
N GLU A 54 -6.69 14.28 -3.26
CA GLU A 54 -5.33 13.82 -3.50
C GLU A 54 -5.22 12.32 -3.21
N LEU A 55 -4.92 11.51 -4.23
CA LEU A 55 -4.64 10.08 -4.05
C LEU A 55 -3.18 9.90 -3.62
N VAL A 56 -2.99 9.32 -2.44
CA VAL A 56 -1.66 9.13 -1.81
C VAL A 56 -1.37 7.64 -1.62
N PRO A 57 -0.65 6.98 -2.54
CA PRO A 57 -0.25 5.60 -2.37
C PRO A 57 0.70 5.42 -1.18
N ILE A 58 0.42 4.43 -0.34
CA ILE A 58 1.31 3.98 0.73
C ILE A 58 2.16 2.81 0.24
N ILE A 59 3.48 2.97 0.34
CA ILE A 59 4.47 1.97 -0.06
C ILE A 59 5.15 1.34 1.16
N ARG A 60 5.69 0.13 0.98
CA ARG A 60 6.48 -0.58 1.99
C ARG A 60 7.81 0.13 2.20
N SER A 61 8.21 0.29 3.47
CA SER A 61 9.59 0.66 3.82
C SER A 61 10.50 -0.56 3.71
N TYR A 62 11.80 -0.37 3.88
CA TYR A 62 12.81 -1.42 3.65
C TYR A 62 12.53 -2.75 4.38
N SER A 63 12.26 -2.71 5.69
CA SER A 63 12.01 -3.94 6.48
C SER A 63 10.71 -4.67 6.12
N GLU A 64 9.88 -4.02 5.32
CA GLU A 64 8.54 -4.45 4.94
C GLU A 64 8.49 -5.03 3.51
N ASP A 65 9.64 -5.13 2.84
CA ASP A 65 9.74 -5.74 1.50
C ASP A 65 9.15 -7.16 1.50
N GLY A 66 8.34 -7.45 0.48
CA GLY A 66 7.64 -8.73 0.34
C GLY A 66 6.46 -8.98 1.30
N TRP A 67 6.08 -8.02 2.15
CA TRP A 67 4.89 -8.17 2.99
C TRP A 67 3.60 -8.14 2.16
N SER A 68 2.84 -9.23 2.22
CA SER A 68 1.55 -9.39 1.54
C SER A 68 0.42 -9.85 2.47
N ASN A 69 0.63 -9.93 3.79
CA ASN A 69 -0.43 -10.34 4.70
C ASN A 69 -1.28 -9.12 5.12
N PRO A 70 -2.61 -9.08 4.83
CA PRO A 70 -3.45 -7.92 5.10
C PRO A 70 -3.46 -7.47 6.57
N LYS A 71 -3.50 -8.41 7.51
CA LYS A 71 -3.45 -8.10 8.95
C LYS A 71 -2.15 -7.39 9.31
N LYS A 72 -1.01 -7.94 8.88
CA LYS A 72 0.31 -7.36 9.14
C LYS A 72 0.45 -5.96 8.54
N ILE A 73 -0.15 -5.74 7.37
CA ILE A 73 -0.16 -4.45 6.69
C ILE A 73 -0.97 -3.42 7.47
N LEU A 74 -2.20 -3.78 7.87
CA LEU A 74 -3.07 -2.92 8.66
C LEU A 74 -2.43 -2.55 10.00
N ASP A 75 -1.92 -3.54 10.74
CA ASP A 75 -1.27 -3.32 12.04
C ASP A 75 -0.12 -2.31 11.92
N ARG A 76 0.66 -2.41 10.84
CA ARG A 76 1.78 -1.50 10.59
C ARG A 76 1.34 -0.09 10.21
N VAL A 77 0.26 0.08 9.44
CA VAL A 77 -0.31 1.41 9.17
C VAL A 77 -0.75 2.05 10.49
N ILE A 78 -1.49 1.31 11.33
CA ILE A 78 -1.93 1.79 12.64
C ILE A 78 -0.72 2.18 13.50
N GLU A 79 0.33 1.34 13.55
CA GLU A 79 1.56 1.64 14.29
C GLU A 79 2.20 2.95 13.82
N ASN A 80 2.39 3.15 12.50
CA ASN A 80 2.99 4.39 11.99
C ASN A 80 2.16 5.64 12.36
N LEU A 81 0.83 5.54 12.38
CA LEU A 81 -0.05 6.67 12.79
C LEU A 81 0.06 6.95 14.29
N GLU A 82 0.13 5.93 15.14
CA GLU A 82 0.33 6.09 16.57
C GLU A 82 1.74 6.64 16.89
N GLU A 83 2.76 6.21 16.14
CA GLU A 83 4.12 6.74 16.21
C GLU A 83 4.15 8.24 15.87
N ASP A 84 3.48 8.66 14.79
CA ASP A 84 3.40 10.06 14.39
C ASP A 84 2.56 10.90 15.39
N LYS A 85 1.49 10.34 15.96
CA LYS A 85 0.65 10.99 16.98
C LYS A 85 1.36 11.20 18.31
N THR A 86 2.16 10.22 18.73
CA THR A 86 2.82 10.22 20.06
C THR A 86 4.26 10.72 20.02
N GLY A 87 4.88 10.75 18.84
CA GLY A 87 6.32 10.97 18.65
C GLY A 87 7.18 9.81 19.16
N ARG A 88 6.59 8.70 19.60
CA ARG A 88 7.31 7.55 20.17
C ARG A 88 7.47 6.46 19.13
N ILE A 89 8.63 6.43 18.49
CA ILE A 89 8.93 5.43 17.44
C ILE A 89 9.75 4.26 17.99
N THR A 90 9.69 3.13 17.29
CA THR A 90 10.59 1.99 17.52
C THR A 90 11.93 2.16 16.80
N TYR A 91 12.95 1.39 17.20
CA TYR A 91 14.20 1.34 16.44
C TYR A 91 14.00 0.79 15.02
N GLU A 92 13.07 -0.15 14.79
CA GLU A 92 12.73 -0.59 13.44
C GLU A 92 12.24 0.57 12.57
N SER A 93 11.33 1.38 13.10
CA SER A 93 10.83 2.58 12.41
C SER A 93 11.92 3.61 12.18
N LEU A 94 12.82 3.84 13.15
CA LEU A 94 13.98 4.72 12.97
C LEU A 94 14.87 4.23 11.82
N LEU A 95 15.22 2.94 11.79
CA LEU A 95 16.05 2.38 10.72
C LEU A 95 15.36 2.47 9.35
N ASN A 96 14.05 2.25 9.30
CA ASN A 96 13.27 2.45 8.09
C ASN A 96 13.30 3.92 7.62
N ARG A 97 13.16 4.90 8.52
CA ARG A 97 13.30 6.33 8.17
C ARG A 97 14.67 6.65 7.58
N ILE A 98 15.74 6.06 8.12
CA ILE A 98 17.10 6.21 7.56
C ILE A 98 17.21 5.58 6.17
N MET A 99 16.71 4.35 5.98
CA MET A 99 16.72 3.70 4.65
C MET A 99 15.90 4.49 3.63
N ASP A 100 14.71 4.95 4.03
CA ASP A 100 13.79 5.69 3.19
C ASP A 100 14.43 7.02 2.76
N TYR A 101 15.15 7.70 3.66
CA TYR A 101 15.96 8.86 3.34
C TYR A 101 17.07 8.54 2.32
N PHE A 102 17.81 7.44 2.50
CA PHE A 102 18.85 7.04 1.56
C PHE A 102 18.33 6.73 0.16
N TYR A 103 17.11 6.21 0.05
CA TYR A 103 16.46 6.00 -1.24
C TYR A 103 16.01 7.31 -1.88
N ASP A 104 15.43 8.23 -1.09
CA ASP A 104 14.98 9.53 -1.58
C ASP A 104 16.13 10.38 -2.12
N GLU A 105 17.22 10.45 -1.35
CA GLU A 105 18.41 11.23 -1.70
C GLU A 105 19.35 10.48 -2.65
N LYS A 106 18.98 9.28 -3.10
CA LYS A 106 19.77 8.43 -4.00
C LYS A 106 21.18 8.13 -3.47
N VAL A 107 21.34 8.16 -2.15
CA VAL A 107 22.56 7.74 -1.44
C VAL A 107 22.78 6.24 -1.65
N LEU A 108 21.69 5.46 -1.57
CA LEU A 108 21.69 4.07 -1.98
C LEU A 108 21.23 3.93 -3.43
N THR A 109 21.99 3.15 -4.20
CA THR A 109 21.57 2.71 -5.53
C THR A 109 20.56 1.56 -5.43
N THR A 110 19.94 1.16 -6.54
CA THR A 110 18.98 0.03 -6.59
C THR A 110 19.60 -1.35 -6.28
N SER A 111 20.84 -1.42 -5.79
CA SER A 111 21.49 -2.67 -5.41
C SER A 111 20.92 -3.20 -4.09
N ARG A 112 20.13 -4.28 -4.17
CA ARG A 112 19.59 -4.99 -3.00
C ARG A 112 20.70 -5.45 -2.05
N VAL A 113 21.83 -5.90 -2.59
CA VAL A 113 22.98 -6.36 -1.79
C VAL A 113 23.57 -5.22 -0.94
N GLN A 114 23.69 -4.02 -1.53
CA GLN A 114 24.18 -2.86 -0.79
C GLN A 114 23.21 -2.48 0.32
N ALA A 115 21.91 -2.39 0.00
CA ALA A 115 20.87 -2.07 0.97
C ALA A 115 20.81 -3.08 2.13
N ASP A 116 20.97 -4.37 1.85
CA ASP A 116 21.01 -5.44 2.86
C ASP A 116 22.21 -5.29 3.79
N ALA A 117 23.37 -4.91 3.25
CA ALA A 117 24.58 -4.65 4.04
C ALA A 117 24.37 -3.45 4.98
N VAL A 118 23.82 -2.34 4.46
CA VAL A 118 23.53 -1.14 5.25
C VAL A 118 22.53 -1.43 6.36
N TRP A 119 21.43 -2.10 6.04
CA TRP A 119 20.44 -2.52 7.03
C TRP A 119 21.05 -3.40 8.13
N LYS A 120 21.93 -4.32 7.75
CA LYS A 120 22.63 -5.18 8.71
C LYS A 120 23.53 -4.36 9.64
N LEU A 121 24.33 -3.44 9.11
CA LEU A 121 25.19 -2.56 9.92
C LEU A 121 24.37 -1.73 10.91
N MET A 122 23.24 -1.15 10.48
CA MET A 122 22.39 -0.39 11.40
C MET A 122 21.78 -1.26 12.51
N LYS A 123 21.35 -2.50 12.19
CA LYS A 123 20.91 -3.46 13.22
C LYS A 123 22.02 -3.82 14.19
N ASP A 124 23.25 -3.97 13.70
CA ASP A 124 24.41 -4.26 14.52
C ASP A 124 24.76 -3.03 15.39
N GLY A 125 24.59 -1.80 14.89
CA GLY A 125 24.65 -0.58 15.69
C GLY A 125 23.64 -0.57 16.84
N CYS A 126 22.37 -0.89 16.58
CA CYS A 126 21.36 -1.01 17.63
C CYS A 126 21.74 -2.07 18.68
N ARG A 127 22.27 -3.22 18.27
CA ARG A 127 22.62 -4.32 19.17
C ARG A 127 23.90 -4.06 19.97
N ASN A 128 24.97 -3.63 19.28
CA ASN A 128 26.32 -3.59 19.83
C ASN A 128 26.61 -2.26 20.53
N ILE A 129 26.06 -1.15 20.00
CA ILE A 129 26.29 0.20 20.55
C ILE A 129 25.18 0.56 21.53
N LEU A 130 23.92 0.50 21.10
CA LEU A 130 22.78 0.93 21.91
C LEU A 130 22.25 -0.15 22.86
N GLN A 131 22.54 -1.43 22.60
CA GLN A 131 22.04 -2.59 23.34
C GLN A 131 20.49 -2.64 23.38
N LYS A 132 19.85 -2.33 22.26
CA LYS A 132 18.38 -2.32 22.12
C LYS A 132 17.90 -3.26 21.01
N PRO A 133 16.81 -3.99 21.21
CA PRO A 133 16.14 -4.71 20.13
C PRO A 133 15.39 -3.73 19.22
N LEU A 134 15.12 -4.13 17.98
CA LEU A 134 14.40 -3.29 17.01
C LEU A 134 12.98 -2.89 17.44
N SER A 135 12.33 -3.74 18.23
CA SER A 135 10.98 -3.50 18.76
C SER A 135 10.94 -2.54 19.95
N ALA A 136 12.09 -2.14 20.51
CA ALA A 136 12.11 -1.20 21.63
C ALA A 136 11.80 0.23 21.15
N ALA A 137 11.11 0.99 21.99
CA ALA A 137 10.90 2.42 21.79
C ALA A 137 12.24 3.18 21.91
N VAL A 138 12.42 4.19 21.06
CA VAL A 138 13.59 5.06 21.05
C VAL A 138 13.44 6.12 22.15
N ALA A 139 14.39 6.16 23.09
CA ALA A 139 14.31 7.04 24.26
C ALA A 139 14.83 8.46 23.95
N ASN A 140 15.93 8.56 23.20
CA ASN A 140 16.50 9.82 22.76
C ASN A 140 16.76 9.74 21.25
N LEU A 141 15.76 10.18 20.48
CA LEU A 141 15.75 10.03 19.02
C LEU A 141 16.96 10.67 18.33
N GLU A 142 17.39 11.85 18.80
CA GLU A 142 18.52 12.55 18.21
C GLU A 142 19.85 11.85 18.51
N GLU A 143 20.08 11.47 19.77
CA GLU A 143 21.34 10.85 20.20
C GLU A 143 21.50 9.43 19.65
N ASP A 144 20.41 8.65 19.66
CA ASP A 144 20.41 7.28 19.16
C ASP A 144 20.60 7.26 17.63
N CYS A 145 19.95 8.18 16.91
CA CYS A 145 20.15 8.34 15.47
C CYS A 145 21.60 8.73 15.13
N LYS A 146 22.17 9.70 15.85
CA LYS A 146 23.59 10.09 15.72
C LYS A 146 24.52 8.90 15.93
N SER A 147 24.27 8.11 16.97
CA SER A 147 25.09 6.94 17.29
C SER A 147 25.03 5.88 16.19
N ILE A 148 23.85 5.60 15.63
CA ILE A 148 23.67 4.66 14.52
C ILE A 148 24.39 5.15 13.26
N ILE A 149 24.23 6.43 12.89
CA ILE A 149 24.88 7.00 11.70
C ILE A 149 26.41 7.05 11.87
N ALA A 150 26.90 7.41 13.07
CA ALA A 150 28.34 7.40 13.34
C ALA A 150 28.94 6.01 13.19
N TYR A 151 28.27 4.98 13.69
CA TYR A 151 28.68 3.59 13.50
C TYR A 151 28.65 3.19 12.02
N LEU A 152 27.58 3.55 11.30
CA LEU A 152 27.46 3.27 9.88
C LEU A 152 28.59 3.91 9.05
N ASN A 153 28.95 5.17 9.34
CA ASN A 153 30.02 5.89 8.65
C ASN A 153 31.43 5.34 8.98
N GLN A 154 31.60 4.67 10.12
CA GLN A 154 32.86 3.99 10.46
C GLN A 154 33.02 2.67 9.69
N GLU A 155 31.92 1.94 9.51
CA GLU A 155 31.91 0.59 8.95
C GLU A 155 31.58 0.56 7.44
N SER A 156 31.26 1.70 6.83
CA SER A 156 30.89 1.78 5.42
C SER A 156 31.29 3.10 4.75
N GLU A 157 31.45 3.09 3.43
CA GLU A 157 31.79 4.27 2.61
C GLU A 157 30.58 5.16 2.28
N ILE A 158 29.49 5.07 3.05
CA ILE A 158 28.32 5.92 2.83
C ILE A 158 28.72 7.36 3.16
N ALA A 159 28.36 8.32 2.28
CA ALA A 159 28.66 9.73 2.46
C ALA A 159 28.21 10.22 3.86
N ASN A 160 28.93 11.19 4.44
CA ASN A 160 28.70 11.66 5.80
C ASN A 160 27.31 12.33 5.96
N ILE A 161 26.25 11.54 6.25
CA ILE A 161 24.85 11.98 6.37
C ILE A 161 24.57 12.77 7.67
N VAL A 162 25.60 13.07 8.48
CA VAL A 162 25.42 13.75 9.79
C VAL A 162 24.71 15.10 9.66
N ALA A 163 24.77 15.76 8.50
CA ALA A 163 24.08 17.02 8.24
C ALA A 163 22.54 16.91 8.21
N ASP A 164 21.99 15.71 7.95
CA ASP A 164 20.58 15.53 7.57
C ASP A 164 19.76 14.78 8.64
N ILE A 165 20.32 14.62 9.83
CA ILE A 165 19.66 13.94 10.97
C ILE A 165 18.34 14.61 11.33
N SER A 166 18.25 15.94 11.23
CA SER A 166 17.01 16.67 11.51
C SER A 166 15.90 16.27 10.54
N ASP A 167 16.22 16.06 9.27
CA ASP A 167 15.24 15.72 8.24
C ASP A 167 14.78 14.27 8.36
N ILE A 168 15.68 13.35 8.69
CA ILE A 168 15.36 11.95 9.01
C ILE A 168 14.39 11.87 10.21
N ILE A 169 14.65 12.67 11.24
CA ILE A 169 13.86 12.66 12.49
C ILE A 169 12.49 13.32 12.31
N LYS A 170 12.44 14.48 11.65
CA LYS A 170 11.21 15.29 11.51
C LYS A 170 10.28 14.81 10.41
N THR A 171 10.73 13.94 9.53
CA THR A 171 9.89 13.38 8.47
C THR A 171 8.77 12.55 9.08
N SER A 172 7.53 13.08 9.02
CA SER A 172 6.32 12.27 9.16
C SER A 172 6.27 11.30 7.99
N VAL A 173 5.95 10.05 8.31
CA VAL A 173 5.99 8.96 7.35
C VAL A 173 4.63 8.84 6.64
N ILE A 174 3.55 9.24 7.33
CA ILE A 174 2.17 9.34 6.81
C ILE A 174 1.52 10.62 7.38
N THR A 175 1.31 11.61 6.53
CA THR A 175 0.72 12.93 6.83
C THR A 175 -0.81 12.91 6.87
N TYR A 176 -1.36 11.99 7.67
CA TYR A 176 -2.79 11.73 7.81
C TYR A 176 -3.45 12.65 8.86
N ALA A 177 -4.48 13.38 8.44
CA ALA A 177 -5.34 14.18 9.31
C ALA A 177 -6.60 13.39 9.72
N GLU A 178 -6.60 12.86 10.94
CA GLU A 178 -7.72 12.11 11.53
C GLU A 178 -9.03 12.93 11.48
N GLY A 179 -10.09 12.35 10.89
CA GLY A 179 -11.41 12.99 10.76
C GLY A 179 -11.58 13.88 9.52
N PHE A 180 -10.53 14.09 8.72
CA PHE A 180 -10.58 14.81 7.45
C PHE A 180 -10.14 13.91 6.29
N ASP A 181 -8.96 13.32 6.40
CA ASP A 181 -8.41 12.40 5.40
C ASP A 181 -9.05 11.01 5.51
N LYS A 182 -8.90 10.20 4.45
CA LYS A 182 -9.33 8.80 4.42
C LYS A 182 -8.15 7.85 4.25
N ILE A 183 -8.22 6.69 4.91
CA ILE A 183 -7.34 5.55 4.65
C ILE A 183 -8.19 4.44 4.05
N CYS A 184 -7.82 3.99 2.86
CA CYS A 184 -8.47 2.91 2.13
C CYS A 184 -7.52 1.70 2.07
N LEU A 185 -7.86 0.65 2.82
CA LEU A 185 -7.16 -0.64 2.76
C LEU A 185 -7.73 -1.49 1.63
N ILE A 186 -6.91 -1.85 0.65
CA ILE A 186 -7.30 -2.55 -0.58
C ILE A 186 -6.62 -3.92 -0.63
N VAL A 187 -7.42 -4.98 -0.61
CA VAL A 187 -6.95 -6.35 -0.37
C VAL A 187 -7.52 -7.34 -1.39
N GLY A 188 -6.68 -8.27 -1.84
CA GLY A 188 -7.12 -9.46 -2.56
C GLY A 188 -7.56 -10.51 -1.54
N ARG A 189 -8.73 -11.13 -1.74
CA ARG A 189 -9.26 -12.06 -0.74
C ARG A 189 -8.40 -13.30 -0.57
N ASP A 190 -7.75 -13.81 -1.62
CA ASP A 190 -7.01 -15.09 -1.68
C ASP A 190 -7.27 -16.01 -0.47
N LYS A 191 -8.28 -16.88 -0.62
CA LYS A 191 -8.79 -17.75 0.46
C LYS A 191 -7.74 -18.64 1.12
N GLU A 192 -6.62 -18.89 0.43
CA GLU A 192 -5.52 -19.70 0.96
C GLU A 192 -4.63 -18.92 1.95
N SER A 193 -4.51 -17.60 1.79
CA SER A 193 -3.55 -16.77 2.55
C SER A 193 -4.21 -15.81 3.54
N PHE A 194 -5.40 -15.28 3.25
CA PHE A 194 -6.11 -14.36 4.14
C PHE A 194 -7.18 -15.10 4.96
N LEU A 195 -6.79 -15.81 6.02
CA LEU A 195 -7.67 -16.81 6.64
C LEU A 195 -8.96 -16.22 7.26
N ALA A 196 -10.08 -16.93 7.09
CA ALA A 196 -11.38 -16.62 7.70
C ALA A 196 -11.95 -17.86 8.43
N LYS A 197 -11.14 -18.51 9.26
CA LYS A 197 -11.51 -19.73 10.01
C LYS A 197 -11.74 -19.38 11.49
N GLN A 198 -12.59 -20.14 12.19
CA GLN A 198 -12.94 -19.85 13.60
C GLN A 198 -11.72 -19.63 14.52
N GLU A 199 -10.65 -20.43 14.35
CA GLU A 199 -9.44 -20.35 15.18
C GLU A 199 -8.41 -19.32 14.70
N ASN A 200 -8.54 -18.84 13.46
CA ASN A 200 -7.64 -17.86 12.85
C ASN A 200 -8.40 -17.06 11.78
N ASN A 201 -9.09 -16.03 12.24
CA ASN A 201 -9.94 -15.18 11.42
C ASN A 201 -9.28 -13.82 11.17
N GLN A 202 -8.28 -13.82 10.30
CA GLN A 202 -7.60 -12.60 9.87
C GLN A 202 -8.58 -11.64 9.19
N TYR A 203 -9.53 -12.17 8.40
CA TYR A 203 -10.53 -11.36 7.73
C TYR A 203 -11.37 -10.55 8.72
N GLN A 204 -11.93 -11.21 9.73
CA GLN A 204 -12.74 -10.57 10.75
C GLN A 204 -11.92 -9.54 11.54
N TYR A 205 -10.69 -9.89 11.92
CA TYR A 205 -9.80 -8.95 12.61
C TYR A 205 -9.59 -7.67 11.79
N VAL A 206 -9.26 -7.79 10.50
CA VAL A 206 -9.03 -6.65 9.61
C VAL A 206 -10.30 -5.82 9.47
N LEU A 207 -11.44 -6.47 9.25
CA LEU A 207 -12.74 -5.81 9.14
C LEU A 207 -13.09 -5.00 10.39
N GLU A 208 -12.99 -5.61 11.57
CA GLU A 208 -13.29 -4.95 12.85
C GLU A 208 -12.31 -3.82 13.14
N LYS A 209 -11.01 -4.03 12.88
CA LYS A 209 -10.01 -2.99 13.10
C LYS A 209 -10.13 -1.82 12.14
N CYS A 210 -10.49 -2.04 10.88
CA CYS A 210 -10.80 -0.96 9.95
C CYS A 210 -12.01 -0.16 10.45
N LYS A 211 -13.10 -0.82 10.88
CA LYS A 211 -14.26 -0.14 11.47
C LYS A 211 -13.90 0.67 12.73
N GLU A 212 -13.12 0.08 13.64
CA GLU A 212 -12.65 0.75 14.87
C GLU A 212 -11.83 2.01 14.59
N LYS A 213 -10.97 1.97 13.57
CA LYS A 213 -10.07 3.07 13.20
C LYS A 213 -10.67 4.05 12.19
N GLY A 214 -11.89 3.81 11.72
CA GLY A 214 -12.52 4.62 10.67
C GLY A 214 -11.83 4.51 9.30
N PHE A 215 -11.20 3.37 9.03
CA PHE A 215 -10.59 3.08 7.72
C PHE A 215 -11.60 2.40 6.81
N ASP A 216 -11.58 2.77 5.54
CA ASP A 216 -12.38 2.11 4.51
C ASP A 216 -11.69 0.81 4.08
N PHE A 217 -12.45 -0.29 4.04
CA PHE A 217 -11.93 -1.62 3.73
C PHE A 217 -12.51 -2.14 2.41
N TYR A 218 -11.65 -2.28 1.41
CA TYR A 218 -12.02 -2.74 0.08
C TYR A 218 -11.38 -4.09 -0.24
N VAL A 219 -12.22 -5.03 -0.66
CA VAL A 219 -11.84 -6.42 -0.93
C VAL A 219 -12.27 -6.81 -2.33
N THR A 220 -11.42 -7.56 -3.02
CA THR A 220 -11.78 -8.25 -4.27
C THR A 220 -11.56 -9.75 -4.11
N ASN A 221 -12.62 -10.54 -4.31
CA ASN A 221 -12.62 -11.99 -4.21
C ASN A 221 -12.91 -12.61 -5.60
N PRO A 222 -12.03 -13.46 -6.15
CA PRO A 222 -10.92 -14.17 -5.49
C PRO A 222 -9.60 -13.40 -5.30
N CYS A 223 -9.33 -12.42 -6.15
CA CYS A 223 -8.07 -11.68 -6.17
C CYS A 223 -8.22 -10.39 -6.98
N PHE A 224 -7.25 -9.49 -6.93
CA PHE A 224 -7.33 -8.20 -7.62
C PHE A 224 -7.51 -8.33 -9.15
N GLU A 225 -7.02 -9.40 -9.78
CA GLU A 225 -7.27 -9.65 -11.21
C GLU A 225 -8.76 -9.78 -11.56
N PHE A 226 -9.63 -10.15 -10.61
CA PHE A 226 -11.08 -10.12 -10.81
C PHE A 226 -11.61 -8.69 -10.99
N TRP A 227 -11.07 -7.72 -10.25
CA TRP A 227 -11.38 -6.30 -10.48
C TRP A 227 -10.97 -5.84 -11.88
N LEU A 228 -9.82 -6.29 -12.37
CA LEU A 228 -9.39 -6.00 -13.74
C LEU A 228 -10.34 -6.63 -14.79
N LEU A 229 -10.82 -7.85 -14.55
CA LEU A 229 -11.81 -8.51 -15.42
C LEU A 229 -13.13 -7.73 -15.53
N LEU A 230 -13.57 -7.08 -14.44
CA LEU A 230 -14.84 -6.34 -14.43
C LEU A 230 -14.88 -5.20 -15.47
N HIS A 231 -13.73 -4.74 -15.99
CA HIS A 231 -13.64 -3.75 -17.06
C HIS A 231 -14.04 -4.29 -18.45
N PHE A 232 -14.39 -5.59 -18.54
CA PHE A 232 -14.82 -6.31 -19.73
C PHE A 232 -16.17 -6.97 -19.45
N ASP A 233 -17.10 -6.91 -20.40
CA ASP A 233 -18.45 -7.49 -20.23
C ASP A 233 -18.44 -9.03 -20.27
N GLU A 234 -17.41 -9.60 -20.88
CA GLU A 234 -17.12 -11.04 -20.94
C GLU A 234 -17.01 -11.67 -19.55
N VAL A 235 -16.79 -10.90 -18.48
CA VAL A 235 -16.83 -11.39 -17.09
C VAL A 235 -18.16 -12.05 -16.73
N MET A 236 -19.27 -11.64 -17.37
CA MET A 236 -20.61 -12.18 -17.12
C MET A 236 -20.79 -13.61 -17.65
N GLU A 237 -19.93 -14.04 -18.56
CA GLU A 237 -19.96 -15.36 -19.18
C GLU A 237 -19.11 -16.39 -18.40
N LEU A 238 -18.33 -15.93 -17.41
CA LEU A 238 -17.43 -16.79 -16.65
C LEU A 238 -18.17 -17.61 -15.59
N GLU A 239 -17.67 -18.82 -15.34
CA GLU A 239 -18.23 -19.71 -14.33
C GLU A 239 -17.93 -19.19 -12.92
N ARG A 240 -18.99 -18.88 -12.15
CA ARG A 240 -18.87 -18.30 -10.79
C ARG A 240 -18.12 -19.21 -9.83
N ASP A 241 -18.33 -20.52 -9.90
CA ASP A 241 -17.62 -21.47 -9.04
C ASP A 241 -16.13 -21.53 -9.36
N MET A 242 -15.76 -21.44 -10.65
CA MET A 242 -14.36 -21.37 -11.08
C MET A 242 -13.69 -20.06 -10.67
N LEU A 243 -14.43 -18.94 -10.69
CA LEU A 243 -13.96 -17.67 -10.12
C LEU A 243 -13.75 -17.79 -8.61
N LEU A 244 -14.72 -18.35 -7.87
CA LEU A 244 -14.63 -18.48 -6.41
C LEU A 244 -13.49 -19.38 -5.98
N GLU A 245 -13.38 -20.55 -6.60
CA GLU A 245 -12.34 -21.52 -6.30
C GLU A 245 -10.97 -21.06 -6.77
N ASN A 246 -10.94 -20.25 -7.85
CA ASN A 246 -9.74 -19.74 -8.52
C ASN A 246 -8.64 -20.81 -8.67
N PRO A 247 -8.95 -22.01 -9.22
CA PRO A 247 -8.01 -23.11 -9.26
C PRO A 247 -6.85 -22.81 -10.21
N LYS A 248 -5.72 -23.50 -10.02
CA LYS A 248 -4.65 -23.51 -11.03
C LYS A 248 -5.13 -24.25 -12.27
N VAL A 249 -5.23 -23.53 -13.39
CA VAL A 249 -5.61 -24.09 -14.71
C VAL A 249 -4.40 -24.34 -15.61
N THR A 250 -3.24 -23.81 -15.23
CA THR A 250 -1.94 -24.14 -15.81
C THR A 250 -0.90 -24.25 -14.70
N ALA A 251 0.30 -24.72 -15.04
CA ALA A 251 1.42 -24.77 -14.09
C ALA A 251 1.78 -23.41 -13.45
N LYS A 252 1.43 -22.29 -14.12
CA LYS A 252 1.83 -20.93 -13.69
C LYS A 252 0.66 -20.03 -13.29
N ARG A 253 -0.59 -20.39 -13.59
CA ARG A 253 -1.72 -19.44 -13.53
C ARG A 253 -2.98 -20.06 -12.95
N ARG A 254 -3.69 -19.24 -12.16
CA ARG A 254 -5.05 -19.49 -11.71
C ARG A 254 -6.07 -19.07 -12.76
N TYR A 255 -7.30 -19.57 -12.63
CA TYR A 255 -8.40 -19.33 -13.55
C TYR A 255 -8.62 -17.84 -13.84
N THR A 256 -8.73 -17.01 -12.80
CA THR A 256 -8.99 -15.56 -12.94
C THR A 256 -7.91 -14.85 -13.77
N GLU A 257 -6.63 -15.12 -13.49
CA GLU A 257 -5.52 -14.59 -14.29
C GLU A 257 -5.57 -15.13 -15.73
N HIS A 258 -5.90 -16.40 -15.91
CA HIS A 258 -5.96 -17.02 -17.22
C HIS A 258 -7.02 -16.37 -18.12
N GLU A 259 -8.22 -16.13 -17.60
CA GLU A 259 -9.30 -15.43 -18.32
C GLU A 259 -8.93 -13.97 -18.61
N LEU A 260 -8.35 -13.25 -17.64
CA LEU A 260 -7.91 -11.87 -17.84
C LEU A 260 -6.93 -11.74 -19.02
N ARG A 261 -5.98 -12.68 -19.16
CA ARG A 261 -4.99 -12.66 -20.25
C ARG A 261 -5.59 -12.89 -21.64
N LYS A 262 -6.78 -13.50 -21.73
CA LYS A 262 -7.47 -13.65 -23.02
C LYS A 262 -7.94 -12.29 -23.53
N LEU A 263 -8.43 -11.45 -22.62
CA LEU A 263 -9.03 -10.13 -22.87
C LEU A 263 -7.97 -9.01 -22.90
N LEU A 264 -7.11 -8.95 -21.89
CA LEU A 264 -6.04 -7.97 -21.75
C LEU A 264 -4.72 -8.50 -22.32
N LYS A 265 -4.52 -8.30 -23.64
CA LYS A 265 -3.31 -8.74 -24.35
C LYS A 265 -2.06 -8.11 -23.71
N GLY A 266 -1.02 -8.94 -23.53
CA GLY A 266 0.24 -8.52 -22.93
C GLY A 266 0.27 -8.48 -21.40
N TYR A 267 -0.84 -8.80 -20.72
CA TYR A 267 -0.89 -8.76 -19.26
C TYR A 267 0.21 -9.60 -18.59
N CYS A 268 0.96 -8.99 -17.69
CA CYS A 268 1.66 -9.64 -16.58
C CYS A 268 1.55 -8.78 -15.31
N LYS A 269 1.72 -9.38 -14.14
CA LYS A 269 1.49 -8.71 -12.85
C LYS A 269 2.36 -7.46 -12.63
N SER A 270 3.54 -7.42 -13.25
CA SER A 270 4.47 -6.29 -13.19
C SER A 270 4.37 -5.33 -14.38
N HIS A 271 3.51 -5.62 -15.37
CA HIS A 271 3.35 -4.78 -16.56
C HIS A 271 2.06 -5.10 -17.33
N TYR A 272 1.20 -4.10 -17.50
CA TYR A 272 0.03 -4.16 -18.39
C TYR A 272 -0.47 -2.75 -18.70
N ASN A 273 -1.34 -2.62 -19.71
CA ASN A 273 -1.94 -1.33 -20.08
C ASN A 273 -3.07 -0.95 -19.12
N ALA A 274 -2.70 -0.47 -17.92
CA ALA A 274 -3.66 -0.03 -16.91
C ALA A 274 -4.55 1.12 -17.38
N VAL A 275 -4.01 2.05 -18.17
CA VAL A 275 -4.78 3.18 -18.75
C VAL A 275 -6.00 2.70 -19.53
N SER A 276 -5.85 1.65 -20.35
CA SER A 276 -6.99 1.08 -21.09
C SER A 276 -8.10 0.50 -20.22
N LEU A 277 -7.80 0.14 -18.97
CA LEU A 277 -8.79 -0.27 -17.98
C LEU A 277 -9.43 0.95 -17.33
N ILE A 278 -8.64 1.95 -16.95
CA ILE A 278 -9.15 3.20 -16.37
C ILE A 278 -10.15 3.89 -17.30
N ASP A 279 -9.88 3.91 -18.62
CA ASP A 279 -10.81 4.43 -19.64
C ASP A 279 -12.16 3.67 -19.67
N LYS A 280 -12.25 2.49 -19.04
CA LYS A 280 -13.43 1.64 -18.92
C LYS A 280 -13.89 1.44 -17.47
N VAL A 281 -13.48 2.30 -16.53
CA VAL A 281 -13.81 2.10 -15.11
C VAL A 281 -15.32 2.08 -14.84
N ASP A 282 -16.12 2.82 -15.63
CA ASP A 282 -17.59 2.79 -15.53
C ASP A 282 -18.17 1.43 -15.90
N THR A 283 -17.55 0.70 -16.84
CA THR A 283 -17.89 -0.68 -17.15
C THR A 283 -17.68 -1.56 -15.93
N ALA A 284 -16.56 -1.41 -15.21
CA ALA A 284 -16.29 -2.16 -13.99
C ALA A 284 -17.29 -1.84 -12.87
N ILE A 285 -17.61 -0.56 -12.65
CA ILE A 285 -18.62 -0.11 -11.67
C ILE A 285 -20.01 -0.66 -12.01
N ARG A 286 -20.37 -0.73 -13.30
CA ARG A 286 -21.62 -1.37 -13.73
C ARG A 286 -21.59 -2.88 -13.49
N ASN A 287 -20.52 -3.54 -13.92
CA ASN A 287 -20.42 -5.00 -13.89
C ASN A 287 -20.37 -5.56 -12.47
N VAL A 288 -19.70 -4.87 -11.54
CA VAL A 288 -19.57 -5.34 -10.16
C VAL A 288 -20.92 -5.46 -9.44
N LYS A 289 -21.94 -4.69 -9.86
CA LYS A 289 -23.30 -4.73 -9.27
C LYS A 289 -24.02 -6.07 -9.45
N VAL A 290 -23.53 -6.94 -10.33
CA VAL A 290 -24.06 -8.30 -10.56
C VAL A 290 -23.36 -9.35 -9.68
N PHE A 291 -22.31 -8.94 -8.96
CA PHE A 291 -21.54 -9.75 -8.02
C PHE A 291 -21.73 -9.23 -6.59
N CYS A 292 -21.12 -9.90 -5.62
CA CYS A 292 -21.17 -9.47 -4.23
C CYS A 292 -20.42 -8.14 -4.06
N ASN A 293 -21.02 -7.18 -3.35
CA ASN A 293 -20.34 -5.94 -2.89
C ASN A 293 -20.35 -5.79 -1.36
N ASP A 294 -20.99 -6.72 -0.64
CA ASP A 294 -21.10 -6.67 0.82
C ASP A 294 -19.81 -7.17 1.46
N ILE A 295 -19.13 -6.28 2.19
CA ILE A 295 -17.86 -6.59 2.87
C ILE A 295 -17.97 -7.76 3.85
N GLU A 296 -19.12 -8.01 4.48
CA GLU A 296 -19.28 -9.15 5.39
C GLU A 296 -19.32 -10.50 4.63
N ARG A 297 -19.73 -10.47 3.35
CA ARG A 297 -19.95 -11.63 2.48
C ARG A 297 -18.80 -11.86 1.50
N LEU A 298 -18.02 -10.83 1.16
CA LEU A 298 -16.87 -10.91 0.25
C LEU A 298 -15.79 -11.90 0.71
N LYS A 299 -15.83 -12.35 1.97
CA LYS A 299 -14.94 -13.41 2.44
C LYS A 299 -15.22 -14.77 1.79
N ASP A 300 -16.44 -15.02 1.33
CA ASP A 300 -16.92 -16.32 0.84
C ASP A 300 -17.62 -16.24 -0.54
N GLU A 301 -17.85 -15.03 -1.06
CA GLU A 301 -18.56 -14.82 -2.33
C GLU A 301 -17.73 -14.04 -3.35
N VAL A 302 -17.84 -14.42 -4.63
CA VAL A 302 -17.19 -13.70 -5.75
C VAL A 302 -17.73 -12.29 -5.84
N GLY A 303 -16.83 -11.32 -5.88
CA GLY A 303 -17.25 -9.93 -5.81
C GLY A 303 -16.13 -8.95 -5.56
N SER A 304 -16.52 -7.68 -5.53
CA SER A 304 -15.66 -6.57 -5.15
C SER A 304 -16.50 -5.39 -4.67
N ASN A 305 -16.00 -4.64 -3.71
CA ASN A 305 -16.55 -3.32 -3.35
C ASN A 305 -15.65 -2.16 -3.84
N LEU A 306 -14.66 -2.43 -4.71
CA LEU A 306 -13.84 -1.36 -5.30
C LEU A 306 -14.63 -0.40 -6.19
N GLY A 307 -15.78 -0.82 -6.71
CA GLY A 307 -16.70 0.09 -7.39
C GLY A 307 -17.15 1.23 -6.48
N ASP A 308 -17.38 0.94 -5.20
CA ASP A 308 -17.78 1.94 -4.20
C ASP A 308 -16.64 2.92 -3.93
N LEU A 309 -15.38 2.45 -3.83
CA LEU A 309 -14.21 3.34 -3.74
C LEU A 309 -14.17 4.36 -4.89
N ILE A 310 -14.33 3.91 -6.15
CA ILE A 310 -14.27 4.82 -7.29
C ILE A 310 -15.44 5.81 -7.26
N MET A 311 -16.63 5.38 -6.84
CA MET A 311 -17.78 6.25 -6.68
C MET A 311 -17.56 7.29 -5.57
N ASP A 312 -17.08 6.89 -4.40
CA ASP A 312 -16.75 7.77 -3.28
C ASP A 312 -15.74 8.85 -3.68
N LEU A 313 -14.77 8.50 -4.53
CA LEU A 313 -13.77 9.43 -5.06
C LEU A 313 -14.36 10.45 -6.05
N ARG A 314 -15.55 10.20 -6.61
CA ARG A 314 -16.25 11.09 -7.55
C ARG A 314 -17.25 12.00 -6.84
N GLU A 315 -17.64 11.69 -5.60
CA GLU A 315 -18.64 12.49 -4.90
C GLU A 315 -18.11 13.90 -4.60
N PRO A 316 -18.92 14.95 -4.85
CA PRO A 316 -18.66 16.26 -4.28
C PRO A 316 -18.86 16.18 -2.76
N GLU A 317 -17.95 16.79 -2.00
CA GLU A 317 -18.05 16.86 -0.53
C GLU A 317 -19.26 17.65 -0.03
#